data_AF-A0A7V6A2B3-F1
#
_entry.id   AF-A0A7V6A2B3-F1
#
_cell.length_a   1.000
_cell.length_b   1.000
_cell.length_c   1.000
_cell.angle_alpha   90.00
_cell.angle_beta   90.00
_cell.angle_gamma   90.00
#
_symmetry.space_group_name_H-M   'P 1'
#
loop_
_entity.id
_entity.type
_entity.pdbx_description
1 polymer ?
#
loop_
_entity_poly.entity_id
_entity_poly.type
_entity_poly.pdbx_seq_one_letter_code
_entity_poly.pdbx_strand_id
1 'polypeptide(L)' 'MPIRYLAIELYRLTQKVEELERRLAALGSAPTPERGPLEIELMQARKERDHLRSVLEAKKDKPIV' A
#
# COMPACT_ATOMS: atom_id res chain seq x y z
N MET A 1 -17.61 1.55 -4.97
CA MET A 1 -16.50 1.87 -5.89
C MET A 1 -16.53 0.96 -7.10
N PRO A 2 -16.36 1.49 -8.32
CA PRO A 2 -16.15 0.68 -9.52
C PRO A 2 -14.81 -0.05 -9.45
N ILE A 3 -14.74 -1.27 -10.02
CA ILE A 3 -13.54 -2.13 -10.02
C ILE A 3 -12.32 -1.39 -10.58
N ARG A 4 -12.52 -0.57 -11.63
CA ARG A 4 -11.48 0.27 -12.23
C ARG A 4 -10.85 1.25 -11.24
N TYR A 5 -11.64 1.86 -10.37
CA TYR A 5 -11.13 2.76 -9.34
C TYR A 5 -10.30 1.98 -8.32
N LEU A 6 -10.76 0.79 -7.91
CA LEU A 6 -10.04 -0.07 -6.99
C LEU A 6 -8.67 -0.48 -7.52
N ALA A 7 -8.58 -0.79 -8.83
CA ALA A 7 -7.33 -1.12 -9.49
C ALA A 7 -6.35 0.08 -9.55
N ILE A 8 -6.85 1.28 -9.80
CA ILE A 8 -6.03 2.51 -9.81
C ILE A 8 -5.48 2.80 -8.42
N GLU A 9 -6.32 2.72 -7.38
CA GLU A 9 -5.87 2.96 -6.00
C GLU A 9 -4.89 1.89 -5.53
N LEU A 10 -5.11 0.62 -5.90
CA LEU A 10 -4.15 -0.45 -5.63
C LEU A 10 -2.79 -0.20 -6.27
N TYR A 11 -2.78 0.26 -7.53
CA TYR A 11 -1.55 0.62 -8.21
C TYR A 11 -0.82 1.76 -7.48
N ARG A 12 -1.53 2.83 -7.11
CA ARG A 12 -0.96 3.96 -6.37
C ARG A 12 -0.38 3.55 -5.02
N LEU A 13 -1.12 2.75 -4.24
CA LEU A 13 -0.64 2.25 -2.95
C LEU A 13 0.57 1.33 -3.11
N THR A 14 0.62 0.53 -4.17
CA THR A 14 1.77 -0.32 -4.47
C THR A 14 3.01 0.54 -4.75
N GLN A 15 2.89 1.54 -5.62
CA GLN A 15 3.99 2.48 -5.88
C GLN A 15 4.43 3.22 -4.61
N LYS A 16 3.48 3.66 -3.78
CA LYS A 16 3.78 4.33 -2.51
C LYS A 16 4.56 3.44 -1.55
N VAL A 17 4.16 2.17 -1.43
CA VAL A 17 4.88 1.19 -0.60
C VAL A 17 6.31 1.01 -1.11
N GLU A 18 6.50 0.82 -2.41
CA GLU A 18 7.83 0.67 -3.01
C GLU A 18 8.72 1.90 -2.78
N GLU A 19 8.15 3.10 -2.90
CA GLU A 19 8.87 4.34 -2.65
C GLU A 19 9.29 4.48 -1.19
N LEU A 20 8.39 4.20 -0.25
CA LEU A 20 8.69 4.25 1.18
C LEU A 20 9.74 3.20 1.59
N GLU A 21 9.68 2.00 1.02
CA GLU A 21 10.69 0.96 1.21
C GLU A 21 12.06 1.40 0.68
N ARG A 22 12.12 2.02 -0.50
CA ARG A 22 13.37 2.56 -1.05
C ARG A 22 13.93 3.68 -0.18
N ARG A 23 13.09 4.59 0.33
CA ARG A 23 13.51 5.66 1.24
C ARG A 23 14.06 5.10 2.56
N LEU A 24 13.39 4.12 3.15
CA LEU A 24 13.87 3.43 4.36
C LEU A 24 15.17 2.66 4.12
N ALA A 25 15.33 2.04 2.96
CA ALA A 25 16.58 1.37 2.58
C ALA A 25 17.72 2.39 2.40
N ALA A 26 17.46 3.54 1.79
CA ALA A 26 18.44 4.61 1.60
C ALA A 26 18.92 5.23 2.92
N LEU A 27 18.05 5.29 3.95
CA LEU A 27 18.42 5.73 5.30
C LEU A 27 19.34 4.73 6.03
N GLY A 28 19.44 3.49 5.53
CA GLY A 28 20.18 2.42 6.18
C GLY A 28 19.61 2.03 7.55
N SER A 29 20.38 1.30 8.34
CA SER A 29 19.95 0.84 9.68
C SER A 29 20.18 1.88 10.79
N ALA A 30 20.69 3.06 10.45
CA ALA A 30 20.93 4.11 11.43
C ALA A 30 19.59 4.68 11.93
N PRO A 31 19.44 4.90 13.25
CA PRO A 31 18.27 5.58 13.79
C PRO A 31 18.30 7.05 13.38
N THR A 32 17.52 7.40 12.36
CA THR A 32 17.29 8.78 11.94
C THR A 32 15.91 9.26 12.42
N PRO A 33 15.75 10.55 12.74
CA PRO A 33 14.44 11.11 13.13
C PRO A 33 13.34 10.89 12.07
N GLU A 34 13.74 10.79 10.80
CA GLU A 34 12.87 10.58 9.64
C GLU A 34 12.40 9.13 9.49
N ARG A 35 13.15 8.17 10.07
CA ARG A 35 12.85 6.74 9.94
C ARG A 35 11.53 6.35 10.58
N GLY A 36 11.26 6.84 11.79
CA GLY A 36 10.03 6.51 12.53
C GLY A 36 8.76 6.92 11.76
N PRO A 37 8.64 8.17 11.30
CA PRO A 37 7.53 8.59 10.44
C PRO A 37 7.38 7.76 9.16
N LEU A 38 8.49 7.45 8.48
CA LEU A 38 8.48 6.63 7.26
C LEU A 38 8.02 5.19 7.51
N GLU A 39 8.41 4.58 8.63
CA GLU A 39 7.97 3.24 9.02
C GLU A 39 6.46 3.21 9.34
N ILE A 40 5.95 4.24 10.01
CA ILE A 40 4.51 4.40 10.28
C ILE A 40 3.75 4.56 8.98
N GLU A 41 4.22 5.42 8.07
CA GLU A 41 3.58 5.63 6.77
C GLU A 41 3.59 4.36 5.92
N LEU A 42 4.69 3.61 5.92
CA LEU A 42 4.80 2.33 5.24
C LEU A 42 3.82 1.30 5.80
N MET A 43 3.70 1.21 7.12
CA MET A 43 2.75 0.31 7.77
C MET A 43 1.31 0.63 7.35
N GLN A 44 0.94 1.91 7.35
CA GLN A 44 -0.39 2.36 6.92
C GLN A 44 -0.65 2.05 5.44
N ALA A 45 0.30 2.37 4.56
CA ALA A 45 0.17 2.11 3.13
C ALA A 45 0.03 0.60 2.82
N ARG A 46 0.78 -0.25 3.52
CA ARG A 46 0.64 -1.72 3.41
C ARG A 46 -0.74 -2.19 3.87
N LYS A 47 -1.21 -1.71 5.02
CA LYS A 47 -2.53 -2.06 5.55
C LYS A 47 -3.65 -1.68 4.56
N GLU A 48 -3.59 -0.48 3.99
CA GLU A 48 -4.58 -0.01 3.01
C GLU A 48 -4.53 -0.83 1.72
N ARG A 49 -3.32 -1.12 1.21
CA ARG A 49 -3.14 -1.97 0.03
C ARG A 49 -3.75 -3.37 0.26
N ASP A 50 -3.46 -3.98 1.39
CA ASP A 50 -3.91 -5.34 1.70
C ASP A 50 -5.44 -5.37 1.91
N HIS A 51 -6.01 -4.30 2.46
CA HIS A 51 -7.45 -4.12 2.53
C HIS A 51 -8.07 -4.03 1.12
N LEU A 52 -7.57 -3.15 0.25
CA LEU A 52 -8.09 -3.02 -1.11
C LEU A 52 -7.93 -4.31 -1.93
N ARG A 53 -6.84 -5.06 -1.72
CA ARG A 53 -6.66 -6.38 -2.35
C ARG A 53 -7.77 -7.34 -1.91
N SER A 54 -8.04 -7.39 -0.61
CA SER A 54 -9.10 -8.24 -0.05
C SER A 54 -10.48 -7.86 -0.60
N VAL A 55 -10.76 -6.56 -0.75
CA VAL A 55 -12.00 -6.06 -1.35
C VAL A 55 -12.08 -6.41 -2.84
N LEU A 56 -10.97 -6.35 -3.58
CA LEU A 56 -10.93 -6.72 -4.99
C LEU A 56 -11.23 -8.21 -5.18
N GLU A 57 -10.58 -9.07 -4.40
CA GLU A 57 -10.79 -10.52 -4.47
C GLU A 57 -12.25 -10.88 -4.11
N ALA A 58 -12.79 -10.31 -3.03
CA ALA A 58 -14.20 -10.52 -2.66
C ALA A 58 -15.20 -10.07 -3.75
N LYS A 59 -14.82 -9.10 -4.60
CA LYS A 59 -15.62 -8.65 -5.74
C LYS A 59 -15.45 -9.52 -6.99
N LYS A 60 -14.34 -10.25 -7.12
CA LYS A 60 -14.13 -11.23 -8.20
C LYS A 60 -14.93 -12.50 -7.95
N ASP A 61 -15.00 -12.96 -6.70
CA ASP A 61 -15.68 -14.21 -6.32
C ASP A 61 -17.21 -14.13 -6.32
N LYS A 62 -17.77 -12.92 -6.28
CA LYS A 62 -19.19 -12.68 -6.59
C LYS A 62 -19.29 -12.02 -7.96
N PRO A 63 -19.39 -12.78 -9.06
CA PRO A 63 -19.92 -12.19 -10.28
C PRO A 63 -21.32 -11.71 -9.91
N ILE A 64 -21.57 -10.42 -10.09
CA ILE A 64 -22.92 -9.88 -10.08
C ILE A 64 -23.59 -10.54 -11.29
N VAL A 65 -24.34 -11.61 -11.02
CA VAL A 65 -25.34 -12.18 -11.93
C VAL A 65 -26.57 -11.29 -11.85
#